data_AF-A0A942A7K4-F1
#
_entry.id   AF-A0A942A7K4-F1
#
_cell.length_a   1.000
_cell.length_b   1.000
_cell.length_c   1.000
_cell.angle_alpha   90.00
_cell.angle_beta   90.00
_cell.angle_gamma   90.00
#
_symmetry.space_group_name_H-M   'P 1'
#
loop_
_entity.id
_entity.type
_entity.pdbx_description
1 polymer ?
#
loop_
_entity_poly.entity_id
_entity_poly.type
_entity_poly.pdbx_seq_one_letter_code
_entity_poly.pdbx_strand_id
1 'polypeptide(L)'
;VLWTNIRVENDTLVTGYRVTNGWARTNYTYFAMSFSKPVIHYGCEEKAKVNYRGGYGKFNMKENFPDIGGRKIVAYFDFDPATSKELEVKVALSGVSTDGALKNLRAEASGYSFDQLAAKASDTWNKELSSIEAKGNNDQLSMLYTSLYHTMINPCVYTDVDGQYRGLDGNIHKADDFTNYTVFSVWDTYRALHPLFNIINRQVNTDIARSMLKHCEQSVHKALPVWSHMANENWCMIGYHSVSVLADAVAKGLPLDKEEVLQAMVSSSTIPYYDGTKEYMEKGYVALDHNGSAGSLTLEYAYDDWTIYNTARLAGNDRVANQYKKRAANYINVFDTSIGYARPRYSDGRWKENFSLLSTHGEGFIEGNALNYSFYVPQDVNNMIQLMGGDKSFISKLDSLFTMHLPDEFFAETEDVTKEGLLGGYVHGNEPSHHIPFLYVWTTQPWKTQYWQREIMNKMYRNNIDGLCGNDDCGQMSAWYILSAMGFYPVCPGTDQYVLGAPYLPYMKVSLENGKTFEVRADKVSDKNRYVKSVRLNGKPYTKAYITQQDIMNGGELTFEMTS
;
A
#
# COMPACT_ATOMS: atom_id res chain seq x y z
N VAL A 1 -24.18 -4.26 9.90
CA VAL A 1 -24.34 -3.49 11.16
C VAL A 1 -24.91 -4.39 12.24
N LEU A 2 -24.15 -4.57 13.31
CA LEU A 2 -24.52 -5.36 14.49
C LEU A 2 -25.43 -4.57 15.44
N TRP A 3 -25.11 -3.29 15.66
CA TRP A 3 -25.87 -2.38 16.51
C TRP A 3 -25.66 -0.93 16.05
N THR A 4 -26.67 -0.09 16.26
CA THR A 4 -26.64 1.35 16.05
C THR A 4 -27.22 2.04 17.27
N ASN A 5 -26.62 3.16 17.67
CA ASN A 5 -27.23 4.13 18.57
C ASN A 5 -27.22 5.51 17.93
N ILE A 6 -28.30 6.26 18.08
CA ILE A 6 -28.48 7.64 17.62
C ILE A 6 -29.09 8.41 18.79
N ARG A 7 -28.53 9.56 19.09
CA ARG A 7 -28.99 10.47 20.14
C ARG A 7 -29.29 11.83 19.54
N VAL A 8 -30.50 12.32 19.74
CA VAL A 8 -30.86 13.71 19.42
C VAL A 8 -30.55 14.56 20.65
N GLU A 9 -29.40 15.23 20.63
CA GLU A 9 -28.90 15.98 21.80
C GLU A 9 -29.62 17.34 21.94
N ASN A 10 -29.99 17.94 20.80
CA ASN A 10 -30.87 19.12 20.72
C ASN A 10 -31.45 19.23 19.30
N ASP A 11 -32.10 20.36 19.00
CA ASP A 11 -32.75 20.61 17.70
C ASP A 11 -31.79 20.68 16.51
N THR A 12 -30.49 20.84 16.72
CA THR A 12 -29.50 21.00 15.64
C THR A 12 -28.34 20.02 15.73
N LEU A 13 -28.30 19.15 16.74
CA LEU A 13 -27.18 18.23 17.01
C LEU A 13 -27.66 16.80 17.26
N VAL A 14 -27.10 15.88 16.49
CA VAL A 14 -27.28 14.44 16.62
C VAL A 14 -25.93 13.77 16.80
N THR A 15 -25.81 12.87 17.77
CA THR A 15 -24.62 12.03 17.94
C THR A 15 -25.00 10.56 17.81
N GLY A 16 -24.01 9.68 17.63
CA GLY A 16 -24.30 8.26 17.64
C GLY A 16 -23.11 7.41 17.28
N TYR A 17 -23.36 6.12 17.13
CA TYR A 17 -22.35 5.17 16.66
C TYR A 17 -22.98 3.98 15.97
N ARG A 18 -22.16 3.27 15.21
CA ARG A 18 -22.46 1.93 14.71
C ARG A 18 -21.36 0.96 15.08
N VAL A 19 -21.74 -0.30 15.25
CA VAL A 19 -20.83 -1.45 15.33
C VAL A 19 -21.04 -2.33 14.11
N THR A 20 -19.97 -2.67 13.40
CA THR A 20 -20.01 -3.59 12.26
C THR A 20 -19.10 -4.80 12.47
N ASN A 21 -19.44 -5.89 11.81
CA ASN A 21 -18.59 -7.06 11.63
C ASN A 21 -18.50 -7.30 10.12
N GLY A 22 -17.27 -7.38 9.62
CA GLY A 22 -16.91 -7.56 8.22
C GLY A 22 -15.40 -7.80 8.16
N TRP A 23 -14.73 -7.24 7.16
CA TRP A 23 -13.27 -7.37 7.02
C TRP A 23 -12.53 -6.87 8.27
N ALA A 24 -12.93 -5.72 8.81
CA ALA A 24 -12.69 -5.41 10.23
C ALA A 24 -13.70 -6.19 11.08
N ARG A 25 -13.19 -7.17 11.85
CA ARG A 25 -13.99 -8.12 12.63
C ARG A 25 -14.91 -7.42 13.63
N THR A 26 -14.46 -6.34 14.26
CA THR A 26 -15.29 -5.50 15.14
C THR A 26 -14.88 -4.04 15.00
N ASN A 27 -15.67 -3.29 14.23
CA ASN A 27 -15.40 -1.88 13.97
C ASN A 27 -16.44 -1.00 14.66
N TYR A 28 -15.94 -0.07 15.48
CA TYR A 28 -16.72 1.01 16.08
C TYR A 28 -16.50 2.28 15.28
N THR A 29 -17.60 2.89 14.83
CA THR A 29 -17.57 4.21 14.19
C THR A 29 -18.56 5.11 14.89
N TYR A 30 -18.05 6.16 15.53
CA TYR A 30 -18.84 7.20 16.19
C TYR A 30 -18.99 8.39 15.26
N PHE A 31 -20.08 9.14 15.41
CA PHE A 31 -20.32 10.36 14.65
C PHE A 31 -20.94 11.46 15.51
N ALA A 32 -20.69 12.70 15.11
CA ALA A 32 -21.42 13.89 15.51
C ALA A 32 -21.88 14.62 14.24
N MET A 33 -23.16 14.98 14.19
CA MET A 33 -23.82 15.56 13.04
C MET A 33 -24.58 16.82 13.45
N SER A 34 -24.28 17.95 12.83
CA SER A 34 -24.98 19.22 13.06
C SER A 34 -25.77 19.67 11.84
N PHE A 35 -26.95 20.22 12.07
CA PHE A 35 -27.83 20.78 11.04
C PHE A 35 -27.86 22.31 11.12
N SER A 36 -27.93 22.99 9.97
CA SER A 36 -28.13 24.45 9.93
C SER A 36 -29.54 24.91 10.29
N LYS A 37 -30.48 23.97 10.45
CA LYS A 37 -31.88 24.22 10.82
C LYS A 37 -32.29 23.36 12.01
N PRO A 38 -33.20 23.87 12.86
CA PRO A 38 -33.79 23.06 13.90
C PRO A 38 -34.65 21.93 13.28
N VAL A 39 -34.44 20.71 13.77
CA VAL A 39 -35.28 19.55 13.52
C VAL A 39 -36.63 19.78 14.20
N ILE A 40 -37.72 19.72 13.42
CA ILE A 40 -39.09 19.92 13.93
C ILE A 40 -39.78 18.60 14.30
N HIS A 41 -39.38 17.53 13.63
CA HIS A 41 -39.89 16.18 13.87
C HIS A 41 -38.84 15.17 13.41
N TYR A 42 -38.73 14.03 14.07
CA TYR A 42 -37.82 12.98 13.68
C TYR A 42 -38.31 11.62 14.13
N GLY A 43 -37.76 10.57 13.55
CA GLY A 43 -38.12 9.22 13.92
C GLY A 43 -37.21 8.17 13.32
N CYS A 44 -37.56 6.91 13.54
CA CYS A 44 -36.77 5.80 13.02
C CYS A 44 -37.60 4.57 12.67
N GLU A 45 -37.04 3.77 11.75
CA GLU A 45 -37.50 2.44 11.43
C GLU A 45 -36.40 1.40 11.73
N GLU A 46 -36.74 0.39 12.51
CA GLU A 46 -35.88 -0.76 12.79
C GLU A 46 -36.09 -1.84 11.71
N LYS A 47 -35.12 -2.01 10.80
CA LYS A 47 -35.20 -2.98 9.69
C LYS A 47 -34.72 -4.39 10.06
N ALA A 48 -34.38 -4.63 11.33
CA ALA A 48 -34.02 -5.97 11.82
C ALA A 48 -34.46 -6.17 13.27
N LYS A 49 -34.96 -7.38 13.57
CA LYS A 49 -35.46 -7.74 14.89
C LYS A 49 -34.40 -7.57 15.98
N VAL A 50 -34.74 -6.85 17.05
CA VAL A 50 -34.05 -6.89 18.34
C VAL A 50 -34.71 -7.94 19.25
N ASN A 51 -33.94 -8.94 19.66
CA ASN A 51 -34.45 -10.08 20.44
C ASN A 51 -34.82 -9.72 21.88
N TYR A 52 -34.13 -8.74 22.47
CA TYR A 52 -34.38 -8.27 23.83
C TYR A 52 -34.54 -6.75 23.81
N ARG A 53 -35.76 -6.28 24.08
CA ARG A 53 -36.10 -4.85 24.10
C ARG A 53 -36.04 -4.22 25.50
N GLY A 54 -35.83 -5.03 26.54
CA GLY A 54 -35.82 -4.57 27.92
C GLY A 54 -37.03 -3.67 28.26
N GLY A 55 -36.79 -2.64 29.07
CA GLY A 55 -37.80 -1.66 29.45
C GLY A 55 -38.15 -0.62 28.39
N TYR A 56 -37.60 -0.69 27.18
CA TYR A 56 -37.84 0.32 26.13
C TYR A 56 -39.23 0.22 25.49
N GLY A 57 -39.95 -0.90 25.69
CA GLY A 57 -41.33 -1.07 25.19
C GLY A 57 -42.36 -0.09 25.76
N LYS A 58 -42.00 0.67 26.81
CA LYS A 58 -42.85 1.72 27.40
C LYS A 58 -42.75 3.07 26.68
N PHE A 59 -41.82 3.22 25.73
CA PHE A 59 -41.60 4.47 25.00
C PHE A 59 -42.03 4.32 23.53
N ASN A 60 -42.55 5.40 22.96
CA ASN A 60 -42.73 5.49 21.51
C ASN A 60 -41.39 5.83 20.84
N MET A 61 -40.57 4.81 20.55
CA MET A 61 -39.26 5.01 19.90
C MET A 61 -39.35 5.41 18.41
N LYS A 62 -40.56 5.42 17.82
CA LYS A 62 -40.73 5.67 16.38
C LYS A 62 -40.72 7.15 16.03
N GLU A 63 -41.08 8.02 16.97
CA GLU A 63 -41.31 9.45 16.73
C GLU A 63 -40.83 10.27 17.93
N ASN A 64 -40.02 11.29 17.68
CA ASN A 64 -39.53 12.28 18.65
C ASN A 64 -38.95 11.71 19.96
N PHE A 65 -38.37 10.50 19.90
CA PHE A 65 -37.69 9.89 21.04
C PHE A 65 -36.16 10.06 20.89
N PRO A 66 -35.50 10.82 21.78
CA PRO A 66 -34.13 11.25 21.55
C PRO A 66 -33.08 10.15 21.75
N ASP A 67 -33.44 8.97 22.26
CA ASP A 67 -32.53 7.83 22.48
C ASP A 67 -32.91 6.64 21.57
N ILE A 68 -32.34 6.59 20.38
CA ILE A 68 -32.65 5.56 19.38
C ILE A 68 -31.55 4.49 19.43
N GLY A 69 -31.94 3.22 19.56
CA GLY A 69 -31.01 2.10 19.57
C GLY A 69 -31.63 0.86 18.95
N GLY A 70 -30.86 0.13 18.14
CA GLY A 70 -31.32 -1.13 17.56
C GLY A 70 -30.49 -1.62 16.39
N ARG A 71 -31.12 -2.41 15.51
CA ARG A 71 -30.47 -3.09 14.39
C ARG A 71 -31.01 -2.61 13.04
N LYS A 72 -30.11 -2.33 12.10
CA LYS A 72 -30.46 -1.79 10.77
C LYS A 72 -31.42 -0.59 10.87
N ILE A 73 -31.06 0.37 11.73
CA ILE A 73 -31.85 1.58 11.96
C ILE A 73 -31.78 2.48 10.72
N VAL A 74 -32.94 2.98 10.30
CA VAL A 74 -33.09 4.07 9.34
C VAL A 74 -33.75 5.23 10.09
N ALA A 75 -33.07 6.36 10.23
CA ALA A 75 -33.62 7.55 10.88
C ALA A 75 -34.00 8.60 9.83
N TYR A 76 -35.01 9.42 10.15
CA TYR A 76 -35.41 10.58 9.37
C TYR A 76 -35.52 11.80 10.28
N PHE A 77 -35.27 12.98 9.70
CA PHE A 77 -35.33 14.28 10.37
C PHE A 77 -36.05 15.25 9.44
N ASP A 78 -37.12 15.84 9.93
CA ASP A 78 -37.95 16.80 9.22
C ASP A 78 -37.54 18.22 9.64
N PHE A 79 -37.53 19.12 8.66
CA PHE A 79 -37.15 20.53 8.81
C PHE A 79 -38.23 21.42 8.21
N ASP A 80 -38.43 22.62 8.78
CA ASP A 80 -39.36 23.58 8.21
C ASP A 80 -38.78 24.23 6.92
N PRO A 81 -39.39 24.00 5.74
CA PRO A 81 -38.92 24.60 4.49
C PRO A 81 -39.11 26.12 4.44
N ALA A 82 -39.91 26.71 5.33
CA ALA A 82 -40.09 28.15 5.42
C ALA A 82 -38.88 28.88 6.02
N THR A 83 -38.02 28.19 6.79
CA THR A 83 -36.82 28.82 7.41
C THR A 83 -35.72 29.10 6.39
N SER A 84 -35.48 28.18 5.46
CA SER A 84 -34.59 28.35 4.29
C SER A 84 -34.84 27.20 3.30
N LYS A 85 -34.48 27.36 2.03
CA LYS A 85 -34.54 26.26 1.03
C LYS A 85 -33.34 25.31 1.12
N GLU A 86 -32.22 25.76 1.67
CA GLU A 86 -30.98 24.99 1.75
C GLU A 86 -30.80 24.41 3.16
N LEU A 87 -30.32 23.18 3.27
CA LEU A 87 -29.97 22.53 4.54
C LEU A 87 -28.49 22.15 4.46
N GLU A 88 -27.69 22.72 5.37
CA GLU A 88 -26.28 22.35 5.52
C GLU A 88 -26.17 21.31 6.63
N VAL A 89 -25.43 20.23 6.36
CA VAL A 89 -25.18 19.15 7.31
C VAL A 89 -23.67 18.99 7.45
N LYS A 90 -23.16 19.04 8.67
CA LYS A 90 -21.75 18.78 8.98
C LYS A 90 -21.66 17.50 9.77
N VAL A 91 -20.75 16.61 9.38
CA VAL A 91 -20.55 15.32 10.04
C VAL A 91 -19.07 15.13 10.31
N ALA A 92 -18.73 14.81 11.55
CA ALA A 92 -17.41 14.34 11.92
C ALA A 92 -17.49 12.91 12.47
N LEU A 93 -16.39 12.18 12.32
CA LEU A 93 -16.25 10.79 12.76
C LEU A 93 -15.22 10.67 13.88
N SER A 94 -15.28 9.56 14.62
CA SER A 94 -14.26 9.16 15.59
C SER A 94 -14.23 7.64 15.74
N GLY A 95 -13.04 7.06 15.94
CA GLY A 95 -12.87 5.66 16.36
C GLY A 95 -13.06 5.44 17.88
N VAL A 96 -13.13 6.53 18.65
CA VAL A 96 -13.08 6.54 20.11
C VAL A 96 -14.47 6.71 20.72
N SER A 97 -15.15 7.82 20.42
CA SER A 97 -16.41 8.17 21.09
C SER A 97 -17.22 9.25 20.36
N THR A 98 -18.47 9.46 20.79
CA THR A 98 -19.28 10.61 20.34
C THR A 98 -18.71 11.95 20.80
N ASP A 99 -18.08 12.01 21.98
CA ASP A 99 -17.38 13.22 22.46
C ASP A 99 -16.17 13.56 21.58
N GLY A 100 -15.39 12.54 21.20
CA GLY A 100 -14.30 12.67 20.22
C GLY A 100 -14.79 13.20 18.89
N ALA A 101 -15.84 12.60 18.32
CA ALA A 101 -16.45 13.08 17.08
C ALA A 101 -16.95 14.54 17.19
N LEU A 102 -17.54 14.91 18.34
CA LEU A 102 -18.00 16.29 18.58
C LEU A 102 -16.82 17.28 18.69
N LYS A 103 -15.72 16.89 19.32
CA LYS A 103 -14.48 17.68 19.36
C LYS A 103 -13.91 17.89 17.97
N ASN A 104 -13.84 16.82 17.15
CA ASN A 104 -13.39 16.89 15.77
C ASN A 104 -14.28 17.87 14.97
N LEU A 105 -15.62 17.73 15.06
CA LEU A 105 -16.58 18.62 14.39
C LEU A 105 -16.37 20.09 14.77
N ARG A 106 -16.16 20.36 16.06
CA ARG A 106 -15.96 21.73 16.56
C ARG A 106 -14.64 22.32 16.12
N ALA A 107 -13.56 21.54 16.16
CA ALA A 107 -12.23 22.01 15.80
C ALA A 107 -12.11 22.32 14.30
N GLU A 108 -12.75 21.51 13.46
CA GLU A 108 -12.49 21.55 12.01
C GLU A 108 -13.57 22.28 11.21
N ALA A 109 -14.83 22.30 11.68
CA ALA A 109 -15.96 22.77 10.89
C ALA A 109 -16.82 23.87 11.56
N SER A 110 -16.59 24.18 12.84
CA SER A 110 -17.33 25.24 13.53
C SER A 110 -17.06 26.61 12.92
N GLY A 111 -18.12 27.39 12.65
CA GLY A 111 -18.01 28.74 12.09
C GLY A 111 -17.70 28.82 10.59
N TYR A 112 -17.46 27.70 9.91
CA TYR A 112 -17.23 27.65 8.46
C TYR A 112 -18.51 27.34 7.68
N SER A 113 -18.71 27.94 6.50
CA SER A 113 -19.71 27.49 5.52
C SER A 113 -19.19 26.32 4.67
N PHE A 114 -20.09 25.64 3.96
CA PHE A 114 -19.70 24.64 2.94
C PHE A 114 -18.64 25.17 1.97
N ASP A 115 -18.86 26.35 1.38
CA ASP A 115 -17.93 26.93 0.40
C ASP A 115 -16.55 27.23 0.99
N GLN A 116 -16.49 27.65 2.25
CA GLN A 116 -15.22 27.89 2.94
C GLN A 116 -14.47 26.57 3.21
N LEU A 117 -15.16 25.51 3.59
CA LEU A 117 -14.56 24.19 3.76
C LEU A 117 -14.10 23.60 2.43
N ALA A 118 -14.89 23.76 1.37
CA ALA A 118 -14.53 23.32 0.02
C ALA A 118 -13.29 24.08 -0.51
N ALA A 119 -13.23 25.40 -0.31
CA ALA A 119 -12.06 26.21 -0.66
C ALA A 119 -10.81 25.77 0.13
N LYS A 120 -10.93 25.57 1.45
CA LYS A 120 -9.83 25.09 2.29
C LYS A 120 -9.34 23.70 1.87
N ALA A 121 -10.25 22.80 1.51
CA ALA A 121 -9.91 21.48 0.99
C ALA A 121 -9.16 21.59 -0.35
N SER A 122 -9.63 22.45 -1.27
CA SER A 122 -8.95 22.74 -2.53
C SER A 122 -7.54 23.30 -2.31
N ASP A 123 -7.37 24.25 -1.39
CA ASP A 123 -6.06 24.82 -1.04
C ASP A 123 -5.11 23.77 -0.44
N THR A 124 -5.65 22.89 0.40
CA THR A 124 -4.88 21.76 0.98
C THR A 124 -4.41 20.83 -0.14
N TRP A 125 -5.30 20.39 -1.02
CA TRP A 125 -4.93 19.56 -2.17
C TRP A 125 -3.94 20.24 -3.10
N ASN A 126 -4.13 21.53 -3.42
CA ASN A 126 -3.19 22.27 -4.24
C ASN A 126 -1.79 22.31 -3.63
N LYS A 127 -1.69 22.47 -2.30
CA LYS A 127 -0.41 22.42 -1.59
C LYS A 127 0.23 21.04 -1.69
N GLU A 128 -0.51 19.97 -1.39
CA GLU A 128 0.03 18.59 -1.42
C GLU A 128 0.44 18.18 -2.84
N LEU A 129 -0.38 18.49 -3.85
CA LEU A 129 -0.09 18.20 -5.26
C LEU A 129 1.08 19.04 -5.79
N SER A 130 1.37 20.21 -5.22
CA SER A 130 2.54 21.03 -5.55
C SER A 130 3.86 20.45 -5.05
N SER A 131 3.84 19.33 -4.31
CA SER A 131 5.05 18.57 -3.96
C SER A 131 5.81 18.07 -5.20
N ILE A 132 5.10 17.87 -6.32
CA ILE A 132 5.67 17.52 -7.62
C ILE A 132 5.17 18.51 -8.68
N GLU A 133 6.08 19.26 -9.30
CA GLU A 133 5.80 20.06 -10.49
C GLU A 133 6.27 19.29 -11.74
N ALA A 134 5.51 19.31 -12.83
CA ALA A 134 5.89 18.60 -14.06
C ALA A 134 5.55 19.37 -15.34
N LYS A 135 6.22 19.01 -16.44
CA LYS A 135 5.83 19.42 -17.81
C LYS A 135 5.36 18.19 -18.59
N GLY A 136 4.23 18.33 -19.29
CA GLY A 136 3.63 17.31 -20.13
C GLY A 136 2.43 17.89 -20.87
N ASN A 137 1.78 17.09 -21.70
CA ASN A 137 0.46 17.45 -22.24
C ASN A 137 -0.63 17.29 -21.16
N ASN A 138 -1.85 17.74 -21.44
CA ASN A 138 -2.94 17.72 -20.47
C ASN A 138 -3.27 16.30 -19.96
N ASP A 139 -3.23 15.28 -20.83
CA ASP A 139 -3.52 13.90 -20.43
C ASP A 139 -2.43 13.36 -19.50
N GLN A 140 -1.16 13.62 -19.83
CA GLN A 140 -0.01 13.24 -19.02
C GLN A 140 -0.04 13.89 -17.64
N LEU A 141 -0.36 15.18 -17.57
CA LEU A 141 -0.49 15.90 -16.30
C LEU A 141 -1.70 15.42 -15.50
N SER A 142 -2.82 15.11 -16.16
CA SER A 142 -4.01 14.56 -15.50
C SER A 142 -3.72 13.19 -14.88
N MET A 143 -3.04 12.30 -15.62
CA MET A 143 -2.60 11.01 -15.08
C MET A 143 -1.66 11.18 -13.89
N LEU A 144 -0.66 12.07 -13.98
CA LEU A 144 0.29 12.31 -12.89
C LEU A 144 -0.39 12.82 -11.62
N TYR A 145 -1.19 13.90 -11.72
CA TYR A 145 -1.79 14.50 -10.52
C TYR A 145 -2.94 13.67 -9.95
N THR A 146 -3.64 12.89 -10.78
CA THR A 146 -4.62 11.89 -10.30
C THR A 146 -3.92 10.76 -9.54
N SER A 147 -2.80 10.25 -10.07
CA SER A 147 -1.98 9.27 -9.37
C SER A 147 -1.48 9.84 -8.04
N LEU A 148 -0.97 11.07 -8.02
CA LEU A 148 -0.47 11.70 -6.80
C LEU A 148 -1.59 11.85 -5.74
N TYR A 149 -2.79 12.27 -6.16
CA TYR A 149 -3.98 12.27 -5.31
C TYR A 149 -4.27 10.88 -4.72
N HIS A 150 -4.28 9.83 -5.54
CA HIS A 150 -4.52 8.46 -5.08
C HIS A 150 -3.46 7.96 -4.08
N THR A 151 -2.20 8.39 -4.21
CA THR A 151 -1.17 8.06 -3.21
C THR A 151 -1.37 8.75 -1.87
N MET A 152 -2.22 9.78 -1.76
CA MET A 152 -2.36 10.62 -0.56
C MET A 152 -3.71 10.44 0.16
N ILE A 153 -4.58 9.55 -0.33
CA ILE A 153 -5.85 9.22 0.35
C ILE A 153 -5.72 8.08 1.37
N ASN A 154 -4.67 7.24 1.26
CA ASN A 154 -4.33 6.18 2.21
C ASN A 154 -2.81 6.12 2.44
N PRO A 155 -2.32 5.66 3.61
CA PRO A 155 -3.07 5.42 4.86
C PRO A 155 -3.73 6.71 5.40
N CYS A 156 -4.86 6.58 6.09
CA CYS A 156 -5.65 7.72 6.56
C CYS A 156 -5.51 7.95 8.08
N VAL A 157 -5.69 9.20 8.51
CA VAL A 157 -5.60 9.59 9.93
C VAL A 157 -6.66 8.84 10.75
N TYR A 158 -6.22 8.25 11.86
CA TYR A 158 -7.07 7.49 12.79
C TYR A 158 -6.83 7.93 14.24
N THR A 159 -6.72 9.24 14.43
CA THR A 159 -6.58 9.91 15.73
C THR A 159 -7.55 11.08 15.78
N ASP A 160 -8.26 11.24 16.89
CA ASP A 160 -9.08 12.42 17.14
C ASP A 160 -8.20 13.65 17.43
N VAL A 161 -8.76 14.86 17.33
CA VAL A 161 -8.03 16.13 17.55
C VAL A 161 -7.43 16.29 18.95
N ASP A 162 -7.86 15.48 19.92
CA ASP A 162 -7.30 15.45 21.28
C ASP A 162 -6.18 14.40 21.46
N GLY A 163 -5.75 13.76 20.37
CA GLY A 163 -4.68 12.78 20.32
C GLY A 163 -5.13 11.36 20.66
N GLN A 164 -6.41 11.13 20.99
CA GLN A 164 -6.90 9.79 21.34
C GLN A 164 -7.19 8.96 20.10
N TYR A 165 -6.91 7.66 20.17
CA TYR A 165 -7.24 6.70 19.12
C TYR A 165 -7.63 5.34 19.70
N ARG A 166 -8.37 4.55 18.91
CA ARG A 166 -8.67 3.16 19.23
C ARG A 166 -7.46 2.29 18.85
N GLY A 167 -6.88 1.58 19.82
CA GLY A 167 -5.82 0.61 19.58
C GLY A 167 -6.36 -0.74 19.14
N LEU A 168 -5.48 -1.59 18.61
CA LEU A 168 -5.81 -2.94 18.14
C LEU A 168 -6.45 -3.83 19.23
N ASP A 169 -6.08 -3.58 20.49
CA ASP A 169 -6.62 -4.25 21.69
C ASP A 169 -8.02 -3.74 22.09
N GLY A 170 -8.59 -2.79 21.35
CA GLY A 170 -9.89 -2.16 21.61
C GLY A 170 -9.84 -1.06 22.68
N ASN A 171 -8.71 -0.87 23.35
CA ASN A 171 -8.52 0.19 24.33
C ASN A 171 -8.37 1.55 23.63
N ILE A 172 -8.53 2.62 24.42
CA ILE A 172 -8.25 3.98 23.97
C ILE A 172 -6.84 4.32 24.37
N HIS A 173 -6.02 4.61 23.38
CA HIS A 173 -4.64 5.05 23.53
C HIS A 173 -4.53 6.52 23.16
N LYS A 174 -3.37 7.11 23.46
CA LYS A 174 -3.05 8.47 23.07
C LYS A 174 -1.78 8.48 22.23
N ALA A 175 -1.83 9.16 21.09
CA ALA A 175 -0.68 9.35 20.23
C ALA A 175 0.13 10.55 20.77
N ASP A 176 1.25 10.25 21.43
CA ASP A 176 2.18 11.26 21.95
C ASP A 176 3.27 11.53 20.91
N ASP A 177 3.34 12.76 20.40
CA ASP A 177 4.33 13.24 19.42
C ASP A 177 4.32 12.52 18.05
N PHE A 178 3.21 11.89 17.67
CA PHE A 178 2.95 11.37 16.31
C PHE A 178 1.45 11.37 16.00
N THR A 179 1.08 11.24 14.73
CA THR A 179 -0.30 10.98 14.31
C THR A 179 -0.50 9.49 14.09
N ASN A 180 -1.50 8.86 14.72
CA ASN A 180 -1.81 7.47 14.44
C ASN A 180 -2.62 7.36 13.13
N TYR A 181 -2.18 6.47 12.23
CA TYR A 181 -2.78 6.17 10.94
C TYR A 181 -3.43 4.77 10.91
N THR A 182 -4.27 4.52 9.90
CA THR A 182 -4.87 3.21 9.62
C THR A 182 -5.02 2.97 8.11
N VAL A 183 -5.42 1.75 7.72
CA VAL A 183 -5.45 1.26 6.32
C VAL A 183 -4.03 0.98 5.86
N PHE A 184 -3.53 -0.17 6.30
CA PHE A 184 -2.19 -0.66 5.97
C PHE A 184 -2.33 -1.85 5.02
N SER A 185 -2.42 -1.59 3.71
CA SER A 185 -2.41 -2.60 2.64
C SER A 185 -0.97 -2.99 2.31
N VAL A 186 -0.27 -3.59 3.28
CA VAL A 186 1.20 -3.67 3.22
C VAL A 186 1.74 -4.75 2.30
N TRP A 187 0.91 -5.65 1.77
CA TRP A 187 1.34 -6.55 0.68
C TRP A 187 1.57 -5.78 -0.64
N ASP A 188 0.88 -4.66 -0.82
CA ASP A 188 0.99 -3.83 -2.02
C ASP A 188 1.97 -2.70 -1.78
N THR A 189 1.68 -1.90 -0.76
CA THR A 189 2.24 -0.56 -0.57
C THR A 189 3.72 -0.52 -0.20
N TYR A 190 4.31 -1.63 0.28
CA TYR A 190 5.76 -1.68 0.53
C TYR A 190 6.58 -1.55 -0.75
N ARG A 191 6.01 -1.94 -1.89
CA ARG A 191 6.71 -2.07 -3.16
C ARG A 191 7.01 -0.70 -3.78
N ALA A 192 6.08 0.24 -3.73
CA ALA A 192 6.25 1.57 -4.32
C ALA A 192 5.73 2.74 -3.47
N LEU A 193 4.57 2.61 -2.81
CA LEU A 193 3.97 3.72 -2.05
C LEU A 193 4.84 4.20 -0.88
N HIS A 194 5.24 3.30 0.02
CA HIS A 194 6.12 3.67 1.13
C HIS A 194 7.50 4.17 0.67
N PRO A 195 8.14 3.57 -0.34
CA PRO A 195 9.33 4.14 -0.97
C PRO A 195 9.15 5.54 -1.58
N LEU A 196 7.97 5.85 -2.13
CA LEU A 196 7.63 7.18 -2.65
C LEU A 196 7.47 8.17 -1.48
N PHE A 197 6.78 7.81 -0.41
CA PHE A 197 6.67 8.67 0.78
C PHE A 197 8.03 8.96 1.43
N ASN A 198 8.99 8.05 1.33
CA ASN A 198 10.36 8.31 1.76
C ASN A 198 11.07 9.42 0.95
N ILE A 199 10.50 9.86 -0.18
CA ILE A 199 10.91 11.02 -0.96
C ILE A 199 10.00 12.22 -0.68
N ILE A 200 8.68 12.07 -0.84
CA ILE A 200 7.75 13.21 -0.89
C ILE A 200 7.09 13.56 0.46
N ASN A 201 6.88 12.57 1.35
CA ASN A 201 6.07 12.68 2.57
C ASN A 201 6.74 11.93 3.75
N ARG A 202 7.98 12.27 4.11
CA ARG A 202 8.78 11.48 5.08
C ARG A 202 8.23 11.61 6.50
N GLN A 203 7.68 12.76 6.89
CA GLN A 203 7.06 12.91 8.20
C GLN A 203 5.83 12.00 8.33
N VAL A 204 4.96 11.96 7.30
CA VAL A 204 3.79 11.07 7.28
C VAL A 204 4.24 9.61 7.34
N ASN A 205 5.27 9.22 6.58
CA ASN A 205 5.76 7.85 6.61
C ASN A 205 6.40 7.47 7.96
N THR A 206 6.98 8.45 8.68
CA THR A 206 7.48 8.27 10.05
C THR A 206 6.33 7.98 11.02
N ASP A 207 5.24 8.72 10.91
CA ASP A 207 4.04 8.53 11.72
C ASP A 207 3.34 7.19 11.41
N ILE A 208 3.31 6.78 10.14
CA ILE A 208 2.84 5.45 9.74
C ILE A 208 3.71 4.35 10.35
N ALA A 209 5.03 4.46 10.26
CA ALA A 209 5.95 3.49 10.89
C ALA A 209 5.74 3.40 12.41
N ARG A 210 5.55 4.53 13.10
CA ARG A 210 5.20 4.55 14.53
C ARG A 210 3.85 3.90 14.82
N SER A 211 2.86 4.13 13.95
CA SER A 211 1.55 3.47 14.05
C SER A 211 1.66 1.94 13.92
N MET A 212 2.51 1.44 13.01
CA MET A 212 2.80 0.00 12.87
C MET A 212 3.49 -0.57 14.13
N LEU A 213 4.44 0.17 14.72
CA LEU A 213 5.08 -0.25 15.97
C LEU A 213 4.08 -0.32 17.13
N LYS A 214 3.17 0.67 17.23
CA LYS A 214 2.09 0.64 18.23
C LYS A 214 1.08 -0.47 17.98
N HIS A 215 0.78 -0.78 16.73
CA HIS A 215 -0.01 -1.96 16.38
C HIS A 215 0.66 -3.24 16.91
N CYS A 216 1.97 -3.41 16.71
CA CYS A 216 2.72 -4.56 17.22
C CYS A 216 2.74 -4.64 18.75
N GLU A 217 2.94 -3.50 19.43
CA GLU A 217 2.88 -3.41 20.89
C GLU A 217 1.52 -3.88 21.44
N GLN A 218 0.44 -3.43 20.80
CA GLN A 218 -0.95 -3.70 21.19
C GLN A 218 -1.45 -5.08 20.72
N SER A 219 -0.75 -5.73 19.79
CA SER A 219 -1.09 -7.06 19.29
C SER A 219 -0.88 -8.13 20.34
N VAL A 220 -1.89 -8.99 20.52
CA VAL A 220 -1.78 -10.21 21.35
C VAL A 220 -0.78 -11.22 20.76
N HIS A 221 -0.53 -11.13 19.45
CA HIS A 221 0.44 -11.96 18.74
C HIS A 221 1.85 -11.34 18.76
N LYS A 222 1.98 -10.08 19.18
CA LYS A 222 3.18 -9.26 18.97
C LYS A 222 3.60 -9.24 17.50
N ALA A 223 2.60 -9.10 16.63
CA ALA A 223 2.73 -9.01 15.18
C ALA A 223 2.59 -7.54 14.74
N LEU A 224 3.48 -7.11 13.85
CA LEU A 224 3.24 -5.96 12.98
C LEU A 224 2.00 -6.22 12.10
N PRO A 225 1.36 -5.17 11.57
CA PRO A 225 0.16 -5.35 10.75
C PRO A 225 0.47 -6.14 9.48
N VAL A 226 -0.40 -7.07 9.11
CA VAL A 226 -0.34 -7.80 7.82
C VAL A 226 -1.27 -7.12 6.83
N TRP A 227 -2.53 -6.88 7.22
CA TRP A 227 -3.39 -5.90 6.60
C TRP A 227 -4.38 -5.43 7.64
N SER A 228 -4.26 -4.15 8.02
CA SER A 228 -5.06 -3.62 9.13
C SER A 228 -5.84 -2.37 8.76
N HIS A 229 -7.06 -2.28 9.30
CA HIS A 229 -7.86 -1.07 9.26
C HIS A 229 -8.73 -0.93 10.51
N MET A 230 -8.95 0.32 10.91
CA MET A 230 -9.90 0.72 11.94
C MET A 230 -9.72 -0.10 13.22
N ALA A 231 -8.46 -0.17 13.70
CA ALA A 231 -8.05 -0.95 14.88
C ALA A 231 -8.32 -2.46 14.79
N ASN A 232 -8.36 -3.02 13.59
CA ASN A 232 -8.50 -4.47 13.37
C ASN A 232 -7.38 -4.96 12.46
N GLU A 233 -6.80 -6.11 12.81
CA GLU A 233 -6.01 -6.94 11.90
C GLU A 233 -6.96 -7.91 11.19
N ASN A 234 -6.78 -8.10 9.88
CA ASN A 234 -7.63 -8.97 9.07
C ASN A 234 -6.87 -10.08 8.31
N TRP A 235 -5.55 -10.08 8.38
CA TRP A 235 -4.63 -11.11 7.86
C TRP A 235 -4.64 -11.28 6.34
N CYS A 236 -5.18 -10.31 5.61
CA CYS A 236 -4.89 -10.14 4.19
C CYS A 236 -3.45 -9.59 4.05
N MET A 237 -2.71 -9.74 2.96
CA MET A 237 -2.63 -10.95 2.16
C MET A 237 -1.65 -11.92 2.84
N ILE A 238 -0.59 -12.35 2.14
CA ILE A 238 0.50 -13.17 2.69
C ILE A 238 1.67 -12.29 3.17
N GLY A 239 2.73 -12.93 3.69
CA GLY A 239 3.96 -12.22 4.04
C GLY A 239 3.89 -11.56 5.42
N TYR A 240 4.97 -10.89 5.82
CA TYR A 240 4.96 -10.01 7.00
C TYR A 240 5.56 -8.65 6.63
N HIS A 241 5.13 -8.13 5.48
CA HIS A 241 5.74 -7.01 4.75
C HIS A 241 5.83 -5.66 5.46
N SER A 242 5.15 -5.49 6.60
CA SER A 242 5.45 -4.37 7.50
C SER A 242 6.93 -4.31 7.89
N VAL A 243 7.64 -5.46 7.90
CA VAL A 243 9.11 -5.45 8.09
C VAL A 243 9.83 -4.72 6.96
N SER A 244 9.38 -4.84 5.71
CA SER A 244 9.95 -4.11 4.57
C SER A 244 9.73 -2.61 4.70
N VAL A 245 8.52 -2.17 5.06
CA VAL A 245 8.20 -0.75 5.26
C VAL A 245 9.12 -0.14 6.33
N LEU A 246 9.27 -0.82 7.47
CA LEU A 246 10.16 -0.37 8.55
C LEU A 246 11.63 -0.40 8.16
N ALA A 247 12.09 -1.44 7.46
CA ALA A 247 13.47 -1.54 6.99
C ALA A 247 13.81 -0.44 5.97
N ASP A 248 12.91 -0.13 5.04
CA ASP A 248 13.08 0.95 4.05
C ASP A 248 13.16 2.32 4.74
N ALA A 249 12.30 2.56 5.73
CA ALA A 249 12.35 3.76 6.56
C ALA A 249 13.70 3.91 7.30
N VAL A 250 14.18 2.84 7.93
CA VAL A 250 15.48 2.83 8.64
C VAL A 250 16.64 3.04 7.67
N ALA A 251 16.66 2.32 6.53
CA ALA A 251 17.72 2.43 5.53
C ALA A 251 17.80 3.85 4.93
N LYS A 252 16.66 4.54 4.84
CA LYS A 252 16.53 5.91 4.30
C LYS A 252 16.57 7.01 5.37
N GLY A 253 16.95 6.64 6.60
CA GLY A 253 17.24 7.57 7.69
C GLY A 253 16.03 8.29 8.26
N LEU A 254 14.86 7.64 8.27
CA LEU A 254 13.73 8.15 9.06
C LEU A 254 14.06 8.01 10.57
N PRO A 255 13.56 8.91 11.42
CA PRO A 255 13.94 8.98 12.84
C PRO A 255 13.21 7.90 13.67
N LEU A 256 13.61 6.64 13.47
CA LEU A 256 13.10 5.46 14.17
C LEU A 256 14.20 4.83 15.02
N ASP A 257 13.82 4.28 16.17
CA ASP A 257 14.73 3.47 17.00
C ASP A 257 14.96 2.12 16.32
N LYS A 258 16.22 1.85 15.95
CA LYS A 258 16.58 0.65 15.19
C LYS A 258 16.41 -0.63 15.98
N GLU A 259 16.59 -0.61 17.30
CA GLU A 259 16.45 -1.79 18.14
C GLU A 259 14.97 -2.11 18.37
N GLU A 260 14.14 -1.10 18.63
CA GLU A 260 12.68 -1.24 18.71
C GLU A 260 12.11 -1.81 17.40
N VAL A 261 12.52 -1.24 16.26
CA VAL A 261 12.14 -1.73 14.94
C VAL A 261 12.58 -3.18 14.75
N LEU A 262 13.85 -3.50 15.02
CA LEU A 262 14.36 -4.87 14.86
C LEU A 262 13.60 -5.87 15.74
N GLN A 263 13.29 -5.50 16.98
CA GLN A 263 12.52 -6.35 17.89
C GLN A 263 11.12 -6.64 17.34
N ALA A 264 10.41 -5.63 16.83
CA ALA A 264 9.09 -5.81 16.23
C ALA A 264 9.14 -6.70 14.97
N MET A 265 10.16 -6.53 14.13
CA MET A 265 10.36 -7.35 12.93
C MET A 265 10.65 -8.82 13.26
N VAL A 266 11.52 -9.08 14.25
CA VAL A 266 11.83 -10.44 14.70
C VAL A 266 10.60 -11.10 15.33
N SER A 267 9.84 -10.36 16.13
CA SER A 267 8.61 -10.85 16.75
C SER A 267 7.60 -11.31 15.70
N SER A 268 7.37 -10.49 14.67
CA SER A 268 6.41 -10.80 13.59
C SER A 268 6.82 -12.02 12.76
N SER A 269 8.11 -12.12 12.42
CA SER A 269 8.66 -13.18 11.56
C SER A 269 8.93 -14.52 12.28
N THR A 270 8.49 -14.66 13.53
CA THR A 270 8.70 -15.88 14.35
C THR A 270 7.40 -16.45 14.93
N ILE A 271 6.22 -15.96 14.49
CA ILE A 271 4.91 -16.47 14.92
C ILE A 271 4.69 -17.87 14.30
N PRO A 272 4.71 -18.96 15.07
CA PRO A 272 4.85 -20.30 14.50
C PRO A 272 3.59 -20.80 13.78
N TYR A 273 2.42 -20.32 14.17
CA TYR A 273 1.13 -20.74 13.60
C TYR A 273 0.65 -19.82 12.47
N TYR A 274 1.41 -18.79 12.11
CA TYR A 274 1.06 -17.88 11.03
C TYR A 274 1.57 -18.42 9.69
N ASP A 275 0.68 -18.75 8.76
CA ASP A 275 0.94 -19.02 7.34
C ASP A 275 2.17 -19.88 7.00
N GLY A 276 2.40 -20.94 7.79
CA GLY A 276 3.51 -21.87 7.56
C GLY A 276 4.86 -21.38 8.04
N THR A 277 4.94 -20.26 8.77
CA THR A 277 6.19 -19.66 9.29
C THR A 277 7.01 -20.66 10.12
N LYS A 278 6.39 -21.52 10.93
CA LYS A 278 7.13 -22.58 11.63
C LYS A 278 7.83 -23.53 10.66
N GLU A 279 7.11 -24.05 9.67
CA GLU A 279 7.67 -24.97 8.68
C GLU A 279 8.75 -24.29 7.85
N TYR A 280 8.54 -23.04 7.46
CA TYR A 280 9.54 -22.22 6.79
C TYR A 280 10.83 -22.05 7.62
N MET A 281 10.72 -21.78 8.93
CA MET A 281 11.88 -21.68 9.82
C MET A 281 12.62 -23.02 10.00
N GLU A 282 11.90 -24.15 9.99
CA GLU A 282 12.47 -25.48 10.20
C GLU A 282 13.07 -26.10 8.91
N LYS A 283 12.40 -25.92 7.77
CA LYS A 283 12.73 -26.56 6.49
C LYS A 283 13.32 -25.61 5.45
N GLY A 284 13.17 -24.30 5.64
CA GLY A 284 13.57 -23.28 4.67
C GLY A 284 12.58 -23.07 3.52
N TYR A 285 11.38 -23.64 3.58
CA TYR A 285 10.29 -23.41 2.63
C TYR A 285 8.94 -23.78 3.28
N VAL A 286 7.84 -23.21 2.77
CA VAL A 286 6.47 -23.61 3.13
C VAL A 286 6.04 -24.76 2.23
N ALA A 287 5.42 -25.82 2.78
CA ALA A 287 5.00 -26.96 1.97
C ALA A 287 3.63 -26.77 1.31
N LEU A 288 3.52 -27.20 0.05
CA LEU A 288 2.32 -27.03 -0.77
C LEU A 288 1.08 -27.79 -0.26
N ASP A 289 1.26 -28.99 0.28
CA ASP A 289 0.20 -29.82 0.87
C ASP A 289 -0.29 -29.28 2.22
N HIS A 290 0.37 -28.25 2.77
CA HIS A 290 -0.07 -27.54 3.96
C HIS A 290 -0.62 -26.13 3.65
N ASN A 291 -0.09 -25.46 2.62
CA ASN A 291 -0.55 -24.14 2.20
C ASN A 291 -0.51 -23.99 0.67
N GLY A 292 -1.66 -23.63 0.08
CA GLY A 292 -1.83 -23.46 -1.37
C GLY A 292 -1.05 -22.32 -2.01
N SER A 293 -0.43 -21.44 -1.21
CA SER A 293 0.40 -20.30 -1.64
C SER A 293 1.89 -20.51 -1.30
N ALA A 294 2.30 -21.76 -1.05
CA ALA A 294 3.64 -22.15 -0.58
C ALA A 294 4.83 -21.53 -1.35
N GLY A 295 4.72 -21.42 -2.68
CA GLY A 295 5.75 -20.84 -3.54
C GLY A 295 5.90 -19.34 -3.30
N SER A 296 4.79 -18.59 -3.36
CA SER A 296 4.76 -17.16 -3.06
C SER A 296 5.25 -16.86 -1.65
N LEU A 297 4.73 -17.58 -0.64
CA LEU A 297 5.14 -17.43 0.75
C LEU A 297 6.65 -17.62 0.93
N THR A 298 7.24 -18.65 0.34
CA THR A 298 8.68 -18.91 0.51
C THR A 298 9.55 -17.81 -0.11
N LEU A 299 9.16 -17.31 -1.29
CA LEU A 299 9.86 -16.23 -1.98
C LEU A 299 9.75 -14.90 -1.22
N GLU A 300 8.53 -14.55 -0.80
CA GLU A 300 8.24 -13.30 -0.09
C GLU A 300 8.81 -13.29 1.33
N TYR A 301 8.74 -14.40 2.08
CA TYR A 301 9.41 -14.52 3.38
C TYR A 301 10.93 -14.42 3.28
N ALA A 302 11.54 -14.96 2.22
CA ALA A 302 12.99 -14.81 2.01
C ALA A 302 13.38 -13.35 1.74
N TYR A 303 12.54 -12.59 1.05
CA TYR A 303 12.71 -11.15 0.91
C TYR A 303 12.52 -10.42 2.25
N ASP A 304 11.43 -10.68 2.96
CA ASP A 304 11.15 -10.06 4.27
C ASP A 304 12.29 -10.35 5.27
N ASP A 305 12.84 -11.56 5.27
CA ASP A 305 13.98 -11.93 6.10
C ASP A 305 15.28 -11.24 5.69
N TRP A 306 15.46 -10.93 4.40
CA TRP A 306 16.56 -10.07 3.96
C TRP A 306 16.44 -8.65 4.53
N THR A 307 15.22 -8.11 4.61
CA THR A 307 15.01 -6.78 5.22
C THR A 307 15.37 -6.79 6.71
N ILE A 308 15.04 -7.86 7.44
CA ILE A 308 15.44 -8.05 8.85
C ILE A 308 16.95 -8.17 8.97
N TYR A 309 17.60 -8.92 8.08
CA TYR A 309 19.06 -9.00 8.01
C TYR A 309 19.68 -7.61 7.82
N ASN A 310 19.17 -6.82 6.88
CA ASN A 310 19.71 -5.50 6.60
C ASN A 310 19.53 -4.54 7.79
N THR A 311 18.35 -4.51 8.40
CA THR A 311 18.08 -3.72 9.60
C THR A 311 18.98 -4.15 10.77
N ALA A 312 19.16 -5.46 10.99
CA ALA A 312 20.05 -5.97 12.03
C ALA A 312 21.51 -5.51 11.83
N ARG A 313 21.98 -5.46 10.58
CA ARG A 313 23.30 -4.88 10.27
C ARG A 313 23.37 -3.39 10.58
N LEU A 314 22.35 -2.63 10.22
CA LEU A 314 22.28 -1.18 10.50
C LEU A 314 22.15 -0.87 11.99
N ALA A 315 21.64 -1.80 12.79
CA ALA A 315 21.55 -1.76 14.25
C ALA A 315 22.82 -2.28 14.96
N GLY A 316 23.75 -2.92 14.24
CA GLY A 316 24.94 -3.54 14.83
C GLY A 316 24.68 -4.87 15.55
N ASN A 317 23.56 -5.54 15.26
CA ASN A 317 23.16 -6.81 15.88
C ASN A 317 23.59 -8.00 15.02
N ASP A 318 24.88 -8.35 15.08
CA ASP A 318 25.47 -9.41 14.25
C ASP A 318 24.84 -10.79 14.46
N ARG A 319 24.31 -11.07 15.67
CA ARG A 319 23.64 -12.34 15.96
C ARG A 319 22.37 -12.50 15.11
N VAL A 320 21.49 -11.50 15.15
CA VAL A 320 20.26 -11.50 14.35
C VAL A 320 20.58 -11.41 12.86
N ALA A 321 21.55 -10.57 12.48
CA ALA A 321 21.99 -10.47 11.08
C ALA A 321 22.44 -11.84 10.53
N ASN A 322 23.29 -12.58 11.24
CA ASN A 322 23.77 -13.88 10.77
C ASN A 322 22.67 -14.95 10.69
N GLN A 323 21.67 -14.89 11.56
CA GLN A 323 20.50 -15.78 11.50
C GLN A 323 19.65 -15.47 10.26
N TYR A 324 19.26 -14.22 10.09
CA TYR A 324 18.37 -13.82 8.99
C TYR A 324 19.07 -13.81 7.63
N LYS A 325 20.40 -13.65 7.57
CA LYS A 325 21.17 -13.86 6.34
C LYS A 325 20.97 -15.27 5.76
N LYS A 326 20.86 -16.29 6.61
CA LYS A 326 20.61 -17.68 6.16
C LYS A 326 19.18 -17.83 5.66
N ARG A 327 18.20 -17.30 6.40
CA ARG A 327 16.78 -17.37 6.02
C ARG A 327 16.49 -16.57 4.74
N ALA A 328 17.16 -15.44 4.54
CA ALA A 328 17.07 -14.64 3.32
C ALA A 328 17.45 -15.40 2.03
N ALA A 329 18.19 -16.51 2.15
CA ALA A 329 18.57 -17.39 1.04
C ALA A 329 17.57 -18.54 0.79
N ASN A 330 16.49 -18.63 1.57
CA ASN A 330 15.52 -19.73 1.50
C ASN A 330 14.76 -19.81 0.17
N TYR A 331 14.72 -18.73 -0.62
CA TYR A 331 14.16 -18.74 -1.98
C TYR A 331 14.79 -19.83 -2.87
N ILE A 332 16.05 -20.21 -2.61
CA ILE A 332 16.77 -21.26 -3.34
C ILE A 332 16.06 -22.61 -3.18
N ASN A 333 15.41 -22.86 -2.04
CA ASN A 333 14.78 -24.15 -1.74
C ASN A 333 13.56 -24.43 -2.62
N VAL A 334 12.95 -23.41 -3.21
CA VAL A 334 11.81 -23.54 -4.14
C VAL A 334 12.20 -23.29 -5.60
N PHE A 335 13.49 -23.14 -5.92
CA PHE A 335 13.95 -22.96 -7.29
C PHE A 335 14.35 -24.29 -7.94
N ASP A 336 13.57 -24.75 -8.92
CA ASP A 336 13.86 -25.96 -9.69
C ASP A 336 14.72 -25.59 -10.90
N THR A 337 16.03 -25.78 -10.79
CA THR A 337 17.00 -25.44 -11.85
C THR A 337 16.83 -26.29 -13.12
N SER A 338 16.09 -27.40 -13.08
CA SER A 338 15.82 -28.21 -14.28
C SER A 338 14.83 -27.53 -15.24
N ILE A 339 13.92 -26.71 -14.71
CA ILE A 339 12.98 -25.88 -15.48
C ILE A 339 13.37 -24.39 -15.47
N GLY A 340 14.23 -23.99 -14.53
CA GLY A 340 14.72 -22.63 -14.36
C GLY A 340 13.62 -21.67 -13.89
N TYR A 341 12.75 -22.14 -12.99
CA TYR A 341 11.64 -21.40 -12.39
C TYR A 341 11.40 -21.87 -10.95
N ALA A 342 10.69 -21.07 -10.16
CA ALA A 342 10.18 -21.48 -8.87
C ALA A 342 9.11 -22.58 -9.05
N ARG A 343 9.20 -23.61 -8.22
CA ARG A 343 8.28 -24.74 -8.20
C ARG A 343 8.03 -25.12 -6.73
N PRO A 344 6.80 -25.13 -6.23
CA PRO A 344 6.56 -25.49 -4.84
C PRO A 344 6.94 -26.96 -4.56
N ARG A 345 7.23 -27.23 -3.29
CA ARG A 345 7.54 -28.56 -2.78
C ARG A 345 6.49 -29.03 -1.80
N TYR A 346 6.27 -30.34 -1.77
CA TYR A 346 5.50 -31.00 -0.73
C TYR A 346 6.30 -31.09 0.58
N SER A 347 5.61 -31.43 1.66
CA SER A 347 6.14 -31.57 2.99
C SER A 347 7.22 -32.66 3.09
N ASP A 348 7.19 -33.64 2.18
CA ASP A 348 8.17 -34.72 2.01
C ASP A 348 9.40 -34.34 1.15
N GLY A 349 9.43 -33.12 0.61
CA GLY A 349 10.55 -32.59 -0.18
C GLY A 349 10.46 -32.81 -1.68
N ARG A 350 9.48 -33.58 -2.18
CA ARG A 350 9.26 -33.72 -3.63
C ARG A 350 8.74 -32.41 -4.23
N TRP A 351 9.14 -32.12 -5.46
CA TRP A 351 8.54 -31.04 -6.24
C TRP A 351 7.09 -31.37 -6.61
N LYS A 352 6.24 -30.35 -6.77
CA LYS A 352 4.87 -30.51 -7.29
C LYS A 352 4.89 -31.21 -8.65
N GLU A 353 4.24 -32.36 -8.77
CA GLU A 353 4.12 -33.11 -10.03
C GLU A 353 3.07 -32.47 -10.97
N ASN A 354 3.15 -32.72 -12.28
CA ASN A 354 2.24 -32.15 -13.29
C ASN A 354 2.09 -30.62 -13.20
N PHE A 355 3.21 -29.93 -13.02
CA PHE A 355 3.28 -28.50 -12.74
C PHE A 355 3.05 -27.66 -14.00
N SER A 356 2.19 -26.65 -13.89
CA SER A 356 1.98 -25.63 -14.91
C SER A 356 2.67 -24.32 -14.52
N LEU A 357 3.43 -23.75 -15.45
CA LEU A 357 4.00 -22.41 -15.25
C LEU A 357 2.96 -21.30 -15.40
N LEU A 358 1.87 -21.56 -16.13
CA LEU A 358 0.94 -20.55 -16.62
C LEU A 358 -0.27 -20.39 -15.70
N SER A 359 -0.71 -21.48 -15.07
CA SER A 359 -1.93 -21.47 -14.24
C SER A 359 -1.76 -20.59 -13.02
N THR A 360 -2.74 -19.74 -12.79
CA THR A 360 -2.86 -18.91 -11.59
C THR A 360 -3.53 -19.62 -10.42
N HIS A 361 -4.09 -20.82 -10.66
CA HIS A 361 -4.80 -21.60 -9.66
C HIS A 361 -4.12 -22.94 -9.37
N GLY A 362 -4.03 -23.31 -8.09
CA GLY A 362 -3.58 -24.64 -7.65
C GLY A 362 -2.08 -24.93 -7.76
N GLU A 363 -1.29 -23.98 -8.24
CA GLU A 363 0.15 -24.17 -8.53
C GLU A 363 1.09 -23.65 -7.44
N GLY A 364 0.58 -23.22 -6.29
CA GLY A 364 1.40 -22.75 -5.17
C GLY A 364 1.70 -21.26 -5.15
N PHE A 365 1.02 -20.46 -5.96
CA PHE A 365 1.24 -19.02 -6.10
C PHE A 365 -0.07 -18.25 -5.90
N ILE A 366 -0.03 -17.16 -5.13
CA ILE A 366 -1.22 -16.35 -4.81
C ILE A 366 -1.46 -15.28 -5.87
N GLU A 367 -2.68 -15.21 -6.41
CA GLU A 367 -3.14 -14.25 -7.42
C GLU A 367 -2.22 -14.10 -8.63
N GLY A 368 -1.48 -15.16 -8.96
CA GLY A 368 -0.48 -15.14 -10.00
C GLY A 368 0.02 -16.54 -10.28
N ASN A 369 0.95 -16.63 -11.22
CA ASN A 369 1.50 -17.90 -11.68
C ASN A 369 3.02 -17.96 -11.43
N ALA A 370 3.59 -19.15 -11.64
CA ALA A 370 5.01 -19.37 -11.47
C ALA A 370 5.85 -18.50 -12.42
N LEU A 371 5.35 -18.17 -13.61
CA LEU A 371 6.05 -17.30 -14.55
C LEU A 371 6.39 -15.94 -13.95
N ASN A 372 5.43 -15.27 -13.31
CA ASN A 372 5.66 -13.95 -12.71
C ASN A 372 6.41 -14.08 -11.37
N TYR A 373 5.97 -14.98 -10.49
CA TYR A 373 6.58 -15.11 -9.15
C TYR A 373 8.02 -15.58 -9.15
N SER A 374 8.47 -16.35 -10.16
CA SER A 374 9.86 -16.80 -10.22
C SER A 374 10.87 -15.65 -10.30
N PHE A 375 10.40 -14.45 -10.66
CA PHE A 375 11.22 -13.23 -10.67
C PHE A 375 11.27 -12.51 -9.32
N TYR A 376 10.57 -13.00 -8.29
CA TYR A 376 10.46 -12.37 -6.98
C TYR A 376 11.63 -12.74 -6.04
N VAL A 377 12.84 -12.32 -6.43
CA VAL A 377 14.05 -12.38 -5.58
C VAL A 377 14.78 -11.02 -5.63
N PRO A 378 14.10 -9.91 -5.26
CA PRO A 378 14.67 -8.57 -5.38
C PRO A 378 15.95 -8.36 -4.56
N GLN A 379 16.12 -9.13 -3.48
CA GLN A 379 17.28 -9.08 -2.61
C GLN A 379 18.57 -9.69 -3.21
N ASP A 380 18.45 -10.54 -4.25
CA ASP A 380 19.59 -11.26 -4.84
C ASP A 380 19.35 -11.62 -6.31
N VAL A 381 19.14 -10.59 -7.13
CA VAL A 381 18.87 -10.73 -8.57
C VAL A 381 19.99 -11.48 -9.30
N ASN A 382 21.25 -11.30 -8.89
CA ASN A 382 22.38 -11.99 -9.51
C ASN A 382 22.29 -13.51 -9.32
N ASN A 383 21.97 -13.99 -8.12
CA ASN A 383 21.83 -15.43 -7.90
C ASN A 383 20.56 -15.98 -8.57
N MET A 384 19.47 -15.21 -8.58
CA MET A 384 18.27 -15.58 -9.35
C MET A 384 18.58 -15.80 -10.84
N ILE A 385 19.38 -14.91 -11.46
CA ILE A 385 19.84 -15.09 -12.85
C ILE A 385 20.61 -16.42 -13.01
N GLN A 386 21.46 -16.78 -12.05
CA GLN A 386 22.18 -18.07 -12.10
C GLN A 386 21.22 -19.26 -11.99
N LEU A 387 20.26 -19.23 -11.05
CA LEU A 387 19.25 -20.28 -10.87
C LEU A 387 18.35 -20.46 -12.10
N MET A 388 18.11 -19.38 -12.85
CA MET A 388 17.33 -19.39 -14.09
C MET A 388 18.14 -19.81 -15.33
N GLY A 389 19.41 -20.20 -15.16
CA GLY A 389 20.27 -20.71 -16.23
C GLY A 389 21.21 -19.67 -16.85
N GLY A 390 21.48 -18.57 -16.15
CA GLY A 390 22.40 -17.51 -16.57
C GLY A 390 21.75 -16.45 -17.47
N ASP A 391 22.53 -15.40 -17.78
CA ASP A 391 22.07 -14.16 -18.45
C ASP A 391 21.23 -14.40 -19.71
N LYS A 392 21.71 -15.26 -20.63
CA LYS A 392 20.99 -15.55 -21.89
C LYS A 392 19.63 -16.20 -21.65
N SER A 393 19.55 -17.16 -20.71
CA SER A 393 18.30 -17.84 -20.36
C SER A 393 17.34 -16.87 -19.68
N PHE A 394 17.84 -16.07 -18.74
CA PHE A 394 17.06 -15.06 -18.04
C PHE A 394 16.44 -14.03 -18.98
N ILE A 395 17.22 -13.47 -19.91
CA ILE A 395 16.72 -12.55 -20.95
C ILE A 395 15.64 -13.23 -21.79
N SER A 396 15.86 -14.48 -22.23
CA SER A 396 14.86 -15.20 -23.03
C SER A 396 13.55 -15.45 -22.27
N LYS A 397 13.63 -15.70 -20.96
CA LYS A 397 12.45 -15.88 -20.11
C LYS A 397 11.68 -14.56 -19.92
N LEU A 398 12.39 -13.45 -19.68
CA LEU A 398 11.77 -12.12 -19.64
C LEU A 398 11.15 -11.73 -21.00
N ASP A 399 11.86 -11.94 -22.11
CA ASP A 399 11.34 -11.64 -23.45
C ASP A 399 10.06 -12.45 -23.72
N SER A 400 10.08 -13.74 -23.36
CA SER A 400 8.91 -14.61 -23.48
C SER A 400 7.76 -14.10 -22.62
N LEU A 401 8.01 -13.69 -21.37
CA LEU A 401 6.97 -13.16 -20.48
C LEU A 401 6.22 -11.99 -21.12
N PHE A 402 6.93 -11.04 -21.73
CA PHE A 402 6.30 -9.85 -22.31
C PHE A 402 5.65 -10.05 -23.69
N THR A 403 6.00 -11.13 -24.40
CA THR A 403 5.62 -11.33 -25.82
C THR A 403 4.72 -12.54 -26.07
N MET A 404 4.67 -13.49 -25.14
CA MET A 404 3.82 -14.68 -25.28
C MET A 404 2.34 -14.33 -25.24
N HIS A 405 1.50 -15.18 -25.81
CA HIS A 405 0.06 -15.13 -25.53
C HIS A 405 -0.22 -16.00 -24.29
N LEU A 406 -0.89 -15.43 -23.28
CA LEU A 406 -1.45 -16.16 -22.15
C LEU A 406 -2.94 -16.45 -22.41
N PRO A 407 -3.34 -17.70 -22.65
CA PRO A 407 -4.75 -18.05 -22.84
C PRO A 407 -5.62 -17.80 -21.60
N ASP A 408 -6.87 -17.38 -21.83
CA ASP A 408 -7.84 -17.00 -20.79
C ASP A 408 -8.07 -18.12 -19.74
N GLU A 409 -7.99 -19.38 -20.14
CA GLU A 409 -8.15 -20.55 -19.24
C GLU A 409 -7.15 -20.57 -18.07
N PHE A 410 -5.99 -19.93 -18.21
CA PHE A 410 -4.96 -19.91 -17.16
C PHE A 410 -5.19 -18.87 -16.07
N PHE A 411 -6.08 -17.89 -16.31
CA PHE A 411 -6.40 -16.83 -15.35
C PHE A 411 -7.89 -16.61 -15.10
N ALA A 412 -8.77 -17.39 -15.74
CA ALA A 412 -10.22 -17.30 -15.57
C ALA A 412 -10.71 -17.47 -14.13
N GLU A 413 -9.91 -18.06 -13.25
CA GLU A 413 -10.23 -18.30 -11.83
C GLU A 413 -9.63 -17.24 -10.87
N THR A 414 -8.98 -16.19 -11.39
CA THR A 414 -8.32 -15.15 -10.59
C THR A 414 -8.90 -13.78 -10.93
N GLU A 415 -9.51 -13.10 -9.96
CA GLU A 415 -10.20 -11.82 -10.14
C GLU A 415 -9.24 -10.67 -10.50
N ASP A 416 -8.04 -10.66 -9.91
CA ASP A 416 -7.06 -9.57 -10.05
C ASP A 416 -6.19 -9.69 -11.32
N VAL A 417 -6.40 -10.72 -12.14
CA VAL A 417 -5.72 -10.88 -13.43
C VAL A 417 -6.72 -10.64 -14.56
N THR A 418 -6.75 -9.40 -15.04
CA THR A 418 -7.64 -8.98 -16.14
C THR A 418 -6.93 -9.00 -17.49
N LYS A 419 -7.68 -9.09 -18.59
CA LYS A 419 -7.11 -9.05 -19.94
C LYS A 419 -6.46 -7.70 -20.24
N GLU A 420 -7.01 -6.63 -19.69
CA GLU A 420 -6.54 -5.26 -19.79
C GLU A 420 -5.22 -5.05 -19.02
N GLY A 421 -5.01 -5.84 -17.96
CA GLY A 421 -3.78 -5.88 -17.16
C GLY A 421 -2.65 -6.73 -17.75
N LEU A 422 -2.86 -7.39 -18.89
CA LEU A 422 -1.87 -8.27 -19.50
C LEU A 422 -1.02 -7.59 -20.59
N LEU A 423 0.30 -7.79 -20.50
CA LEU A 423 1.25 -7.56 -21.59
C LEU A 423 1.97 -8.86 -21.90
N GLY A 424 1.34 -9.66 -22.74
CA GLY A 424 1.73 -11.04 -22.95
C GLY A 424 1.34 -11.92 -21.75
N GLY A 425 2.32 -12.43 -21.01
CA GLY A 425 2.15 -13.10 -19.72
C GLY A 425 2.52 -12.24 -18.50
N TYR A 426 3.02 -11.02 -18.71
CA TYR A 426 3.23 -10.02 -17.65
C TYR A 426 1.89 -9.46 -17.17
N VAL A 427 1.68 -9.40 -15.85
CA VAL A 427 0.45 -8.88 -15.24
C VAL A 427 0.75 -7.56 -14.52
N HIS A 428 0.32 -6.42 -15.06
CA HIS A 428 0.50 -5.13 -14.40
C HIS A 428 -0.60 -4.78 -13.40
N GLY A 429 -1.80 -5.33 -13.58
CA GLY A 429 -2.90 -5.11 -12.64
C GLY A 429 -2.74 -5.83 -11.30
N ASN A 430 -1.60 -6.49 -11.07
CA ASN A 430 -1.27 -7.14 -9.81
C ASN A 430 0.24 -7.01 -9.50
N GLU A 431 0.53 -6.79 -8.24
CA GLU A 431 1.77 -6.36 -7.61
C GLU A 431 2.99 -7.27 -7.77
N PRO A 432 2.89 -8.61 -7.86
CA PRO A 432 4.04 -9.50 -7.97
C PRO A 432 4.92 -9.21 -9.20
N SER A 433 4.37 -8.53 -10.21
CA SER A 433 5.09 -8.23 -11.45
C SER A 433 5.73 -6.85 -11.47
N HIS A 434 5.42 -5.95 -10.52
CA HIS A 434 5.74 -4.51 -10.64
C HIS A 434 7.24 -4.21 -10.84
N HIS A 435 8.13 -5.03 -10.26
CA HIS A 435 9.59 -4.86 -10.37
C HIS A 435 10.20 -5.52 -11.62
N ILE A 436 9.50 -6.45 -12.28
CA ILE A 436 10.04 -7.29 -13.36
C ILE A 436 10.64 -6.49 -14.53
N PRO A 437 10.02 -5.40 -15.04
CA PRO A 437 10.59 -4.64 -16.15
C PRO A 437 11.99 -4.10 -15.86
N PHE A 438 12.31 -3.83 -14.59
CA PHE A 438 13.59 -3.28 -14.15
C PHE A 438 14.68 -4.36 -14.02
N LEU A 439 14.34 -5.65 -14.09
CA LEU A 439 15.31 -6.75 -13.96
C LEU A 439 16.29 -6.84 -15.13
N TYR A 440 15.93 -6.31 -16.32
CA TYR A 440 16.88 -6.23 -17.44
C TYR A 440 18.13 -5.40 -17.11
N VAL A 441 18.07 -4.50 -16.12
CA VAL A 441 19.23 -3.71 -15.68
C VAL A 441 20.39 -4.59 -15.18
N TRP A 442 20.10 -5.79 -14.65
CA TRP A 442 21.12 -6.75 -14.23
C TRP A 442 21.68 -7.61 -15.38
N THR A 443 21.19 -7.42 -16.60
CA THR A 443 21.50 -8.27 -17.74
C THR A 443 22.43 -7.57 -18.73
N THR A 444 22.86 -8.30 -19.76
CA THR A 444 23.54 -7.71 -20.92
C THR A 444 22.63 -6.82 -21.79
N GLN A 445 21.33 -6.73 -21.51
CA GLN A 445 20.34 -5.97 -22.31
C GLN A 445 19.51 -4.95 -21.51
N PRO A 446 20.15 -4.01 -20.78
CA PRO A 446 19.45 -3.09 -19.88
C PRO A 446 18.50 -2.11 -20.58
N TRP A 447 18.69 -1.83 -21.88
CA TRP A 447 17.80 -0.95 -22.65
C TRP A 447 16.37 -1.50 -22.76
N LYS A 448 16.16 -2.80 -22.55
CA LYS A 448 14.83 -3.42 -22.56
C LYS A 448 13.96 -2.99 -21.38
N THR A 449 14.54 -2.60 -20.24
CA THR A 449 13.79 -1.96 -19.15
C THR A 449 13.05 -0.72 -19.66
N GLN A 450 13.77 0.14 -20.39
CA GLN A 450 13.25 1.41 -20.89
C GLN A 450 12.15 1.19 -21.94
N TYR A 451 12.28 0.15 -22.76
CA TYR A 451 11.25 -0.25 -23.72
C TYR A 451 9.98 -0.72 -23.01
N TRP A 452 10.07 -1.72 -22.14
CA TRP A 452 8.89 -2.32 -21.50
C TRP A 452 8.21 -1.38 -20.52
N GLN A 453 8.98 -0.58 -19.77
CA GLN A 453 8.43 0.48 -18.91
C GLN A 453 7.56 1.46 -19.73
N ARG A 454 8.03 1.92 -20.90
CA ARG A 454 7.24 2.79 -21.77
C ARG A 454 5.97 2.12 -22.28
N GLU A 455 6.06 0.86 -22.70
CA GLU A 455 4.91 0.10 -23.20
C GLU A 455 3.83 -0.09 -22.11
N ILE A 456 4.23 -0.41 -20.88
CA ILE A 456 3.33 -0.54 -19.74
C ILE A 456 2.64 0.81 -19.47
N MET A 457 3.41 1.88 -19.29
CA MET A 457 2.86 3.20 -18.99
C MET A 457 1.87 3.69 -20.06
N ASN A 458 2.16 3.46 -21.35
CA ASN A 458 1.29 3.90 -22.44
C ASN A 458 0.01 3.07 -22.59
N LYS A 459 0.03 1.78 -22.21
CA LYS A 459 -1.12 0.88 -22.39
C LYS A 459 -2.03 0.84 -21.17
N MET A 460 -1.45 0.95 -19.98
CA MET A 460 -2.11 0.58 -18.72
C MET A 460 -2.42 1.77 -17.81
N TYR A 461 -2.02 2.99 -18.19
CA TYR A 461 -2.40 4.23 -17.53
C TYR A 461 -3.03 5.18 -18.55
N ARG A 462 -4.26 5.63 -18.27
CA ARG A 462 -5.02 6.53 -19.15
C ARG A 462 -5.81 7.55 -18.32
N ASN A 463 -5.99 8.75 -18.87
CA ASN A 463 -6.90 9.76 -18.31
C ASN A 463 -8.36 9.43 -18.66
N ASN A 464 -8.87 8.30 -18.16
CA ASN A 464 -10.24 7.84 -18.38
C ASN A 464 -10.77 7.09 -17.14
N ILE A 465 -12.08 6.84 -17.10
CA ILE A 465 -12.73 6.11 -16.00
C ILE A 465 -12.21 4.67 -15.84
N ASP A 466 -11.73 4.05 -16.91
CA ASP A 466 -11.05 2.74 -16.95
C ASP A 466 -9.53 2.93 -17.06
N GLY A 467 -9.03 3.98 -16.41
CA GLY A 467 -7.66 4.48 -16.55
C GLY A 467 -6.56 3.59 -15.98
N LEU A 468 -6.90 2.69 -15.06
CA LEU A 468 -6.01 1.70 -14.46
C LEU A 468 -6.41 0.30 -14.92
N CYS A 469 -5.42 -0.59 -15.02
CA CYS A 469 -5.62 -1.96 -15.50
C CYS A 469 -5.90 -3.00 -14.40
N GLY A 470 -6.07 -2.55 -13.16
CA GLY A 470 -6.31 -3.35 -11.96
C GLY A 470 -6.77 -2.45 -10.80
N ASN A 471 -6.85 -3.02 -9.60
CA ASN A 471 -7.07 -2.24 -8.39
C ASN A 471 -5.89 -1.26 -8.18
N ASP A 472 -6.14 -0.09 -7.58
CA ASP A 472 -5.06 0.86 -7.28
C ASP A 472 -4.30 0.50 -5.98
N ASP A 473 -4.88 -0.41 -5.20
CA ASP A 473 -4.34 -0.97 -3.95
C ASP A 473 -3.73 0.07 -3.02
N CYS A 474 -4.61 0.98 -2.60
CA CYS A 474 -4.32 2.08 -1.69
C CYS A 474 -3.21 3.01 -2.21
N GLY A 475 -3.07 3.18 -3.52
CA GLY A 475 -2.09 4.07 -4.15
C GLY A 475 -0.83 3.36 -4.64
N GLN A 476 -0.75 2.04 -4.55
CA GLN A 476 0.41 1.27 -5.00
C GLN A 476 0.65 1.39 -6.52
N MET A 477 -0.39 1.20 -7.35
CA MET A 477 -0.30 1.38 -8.80
C MET A 477 0.06 2.82 -9.18
N SER A 478 -0.61 3.78 -8.54
CA SER A 478 -0.32 5.20 -8.69
C SER A 478 1.12 5.56 -8.30
N ALA A 479 1.67 4.98 -7.24
CA ALA A 479 3.06 5.18 -6.83
C ALA A 479 4.05 4.57 -7.82
N TRP A 480 3.74 3.40 -8.40
CA TRP A 480 4.53 2.81 -9.48
C TRP A 480 4.63 3.76 -10.68
N TYR A 481 3.51 4.37 -11.09
CA TYR A 481 3.48 5.34 -12.17
C TYR A 481 4.36 6.56 -11.87
N ILE A 482 4.24 7.16 -10.68
CA ILE A 482 4.99 8.38 -10.31
C ILE A 482 6.49 8.13 -10.30
N LEU A 483 6.95 7.05 -9.64
CA LEU A 483 8.37 6.68 -9.60
C LEU A 483 8.91 6.40 -11.01
N SER A 484 8.19 5.58 -11.77
CA SER A 484 8.53 5.28 -13.16
C SER A 484 8.54 6.53 -14.04
N ALA A 485 7.63 7.49 -13.84
CA ALA A 485 7.60 8.74 -14.58
C ALA A 485 8.84 9.60 -14.33
N MET A 486 9.38 9.60 -13.11
CA MET A 486 10.68 10.20 -12.76
C MET A 486 11.88 9.42 -13.32
N GLY A 487 11.65 8.21 -13.83
CA GLY A 487 12.66 7.40 -14.50
C GLY A 487 13.44 6.46 -13.59
N PHE A 488 12.93 6.12 -12.41
CA PHE A 488 13.57 5.16 -11.51
C PHE A 488 12.55 4.43 -10.61
N TYR A 489 12.89 3.22 -10.15
CA TYR A 489 11.98 2.38 -9.34
C TYR A 489 12.72 1.60 -8.23
N PRO A 490 12.15 1.50 -7.01
CA PRO A 490 12.74 0.75 -5.91
C PRO A 490 12.51 -0.76 -6.07
N VAL A 491 13.35 -1.45 -6.86
CA VAL A 491 13.24 -2.91 -7.06
C VAL A 491 13.34 -3.71 -5.76
N CYS A 492 14.14 -3.23 -4.80
CA CYS A 492 14.31 -3.87 -3.50
C CYS A 492 14.12 -2.82 -2.38
N PRO A 493 12.87 -2.55 -1.95
CA PRO A 493 12.60 -1.72 -0.78
C PRO A 493 13.31 -2.30 0.45
N GLY A 494 13.91 -1.43 1.27
CA GLY A 494 14.88 -1.81 2.30
C GLY A 494 16.33 -1.55 1.90
N THR A 495 16.61 -1.30 0.62
CA THR A 495 17.86 -0.65 0.17
C THR A 495 17.72 0.86 0.15
N ASP A 496 18.83 1.58 -0.04
CA ASP A 496 18.82 3.01 -0.35
C ASP A 496 18.75 3.30 -1.87
N GLN A 497 18.48 2.31 -2.72
CA GLN A 497 18.63 2.40 -4.17
C GLN A 497 17.30 2.42 -4.93
N TYR A 498 17.25 3.25 -5.98
CA TYR A 498 16.20 3.28 -6.98
C TYR A 498 16.81 2.98 -8.35
N VAL A 499 16.44 1.85 -8.95
CA VAL A 499 16.97 1.37 -10.23
C VAL A 499 16.53 2.29 -11.37
N LEU A 500 17.46 2.73 -12.21
CA LEU A 500 17.17 3.64 -13.32
C LEU A 500 16.42 2.89 -14.43
N GLY A 501 15.33 3.49 -14.88
CA GLY A 501 14.64 3.18 -16.13
C GLY A 501 14.84 4.31 -17.13
N ALA A 502 13.74 4.82 -17.69
CA ALA A 502 13.71 6.05 -18.48
C ALA A 502 12.58 6.98 -17.98
N PRO A 503 12.80 8.31 -17.93
CA PRO A 503 11.74 9.26 -17.60
C PRO A 503 10.56 9.13 -18.55
N TYR A 504 9.35 9.35 -18.06
CA TYR A 504 8.14 9.41 -18.91
C TYR A 504 7.90 10.81 -19.45
N LEU A 505 8.13 11.82 -18.61
CA LEU A 505 7.89 13.24 -18.86
C LEU A 505 9.20 14.01 -19.12
N PRO A 506 9.16 15.10 -19.90
CA PRO A 506 10.35 15.90 -20.19
C PRO A 506 10.92 16.60 -18.96
N TYR A 507 10.10 16.86 -17.94
CA TYR A 507 10.53 17.52 -16.71
C TYR A 507 9.64 17.16 -15.54
N MET A 508 10.26 16.84 -14.40
CA MET A 508 9.63 16.73 -13.10
C MET A 508 10.52 17.39 -12.04
N LYS A 509 9.93 18.05 -11.06
CA LYS A 509 10.62 18.67 -9.93
C LYS A 509 9.90 18.28 -8.66
N VAL A 510 10.64 17.70 -7.72
CA VAL A 510 10.14 17.31 -6.41
C VAL A 510 10.61 18.32 -5.38
N SER A 511 9.67 18.88 -4.62
CA SER A 511 9.94 19.70 -3.44
C SER A 511 10.14 18.78 -2.24
N LEU A 512 11.36 18.74 -1.69
CA LEU A 512 11.72 17.83 -0.60
C LEU A 512 11.43 18.49 0.76
N GLU A 513 11.03 17.70 1.76
CA GLU A 513 10.71 18.20 3.11
C GLU A 513 11.90 18.91 3.80
N ASN A 514 13.14 18.65 3.37
CA ASN A 514 14.33 19.33 3.88
C ASN A 514 14.57 20.72 3.24
N GLY A 515 13.61 21.23 2.48
CA GLY A 515 13.65 22.54 1.81
C GLY A 515 14.46 22.58 0.51
N LYS A 516 14.99 21.43 0.06
CA LYS A 516 15.68 21.32 -1.22
C LYS A 516 14.73 20.90 -2.33
N THR A 517 15.22 20.95 -3.56
CA THR A 517 14.50 20.46 -4.75
C THR A 517 15.33 19.41 -5.47
N PHE A 518 14.66 18.39 -5.98
CA PHE A 518 15.26 17.40 -6.87
C PHE A 518 14.56 17.44 -8.23
N GLU A 519 15.31 17.71 -9.28
CA GLU A 519 14.81 17.89 -10.64
C GLU A 519 15.23 16.71 -11.53
N VAL A 520 14.31 16.22 -12.34
CA VAL A 520 14.54 15.26 -13.42
C VAL A 520 14.30 15.95 -14.75
N ARG A 521 15.29 15.95 -15.65
CA ARG A 521 15.21 16.56 -16.98
C ARG A 521 15.44 15.53 -18.09
N ALA A 522 14.57 15.55 -19.09
CA ALA A 522 14.64 14.68 -20.26
C ALA A 522 13.98 15.35 -21.48
N ASP A 523 14.42 16.55 -21.87
CA ASP A 523 13.73 17.43 -22.85
C ASP A 523 13.28 16.77 -24.16
N LYS A 524 14.00 15.74 -24.63
CA LYS A 524 13.72 15.05 -25.90
C LYS A 524 12.89 13.77 -25.74
N VAL A 525 12.46 13.43 -24.53
CA VAL A 525 11.72 12.21 -24.26
C VAL A 525 10.42 12.16 -25.06
N SER A 526 10.15 10.99 -25.64
CA SER A 526 8.95 10.72 -26.41
C SER A 526 8.83 9.21 -26.62
N ASP A 527 7.71 8.77 -27.21
CA ASP A 527 7.57 7.37 -27.63
C ASP A 527 8.65 6.92 -28.61
N LYS A 528 9.19 7.84 -29.42
CA LYS A 528 10.34 7.57 -30.27
C LYS A 528 11.65 7.59 -29.48
N ASN A 529 11.92 8.68 -28.75
CA ASN A 529 13.15 8.83 -27.97
C ASN A 529 12.97 8.27 -26.55
N ARG A 530 12.76 6.96 -26.45
CA ARG A 530 12.47 6.27 -25.18
C ARG A 530 13.72 5.71 -24.48
N TYR A 531 14.86 5.68 -25.17
CA TYR A 531 16.08 5.11 -24.62
C TYR A 531 16.98 6.18 -24.01
N VAL A 532 17.75 5.79 -23.00
CA VAL A 532 18.73 6.65 -22.32
C VAL A 532 20.11 6.40 -22.90
N LYS A 533 20.71 7.44 -23.49
CA LYS A 533 22.08 7.42 -24.01
C LYS A 533 23.10 7.74 -22.92
N SER A 534 22.81 8.73 -22.08
CA SER A 534 23.67 9.10 -20.96
C SER A 534 22.87 9.77 -19.84
N VAL A 535 23.39 9.69 -18.62
CA VAL A 535 22.80 10.33 -17.42
C VAL A 535 23.84 11.23 -16.78
N ARG A 536 23.41 12.38 -16.27
CA ARG A 536 24.23 13.28 -15.47
C ARG A 536 23.53 13.60 -14.16
N LEU A 537 24.28 13.57 -13.06
CA LEU A 537 23.84 14.07 -11.77
C LEU A 537 24.62 15.35 -11.46
N ASN A 538 23.92 16.47 -11.32
CA ASN A 538 24.50 17.80 -11.10
C ASN A 538 25.59 18.15 -12.14
N GLY A 539 25.28 17.89 -13.42
CA GLY A 539 26.16 18.12 -14.57
C GLY A 539 27.28 17.09 -14.78
N LYS A 540 27.57 16.24 -13.77
CA LYS A 540 28.64 15.23 -13.83
C LYS A 540 28.12 13.92 -14.44
N PRO A 541 28.90 13.22 -15.28
CA PRO A 541 28.53 11.90 -15.79
C PRO A 541 28.16 10.94 -14.65
N TYR A 542 27.04 10.25 -14.80
CA TYR A 542 26.54 9.28 -13.84
C TYR A 542 26.43 7.91 -14.50
N THR A 543 27.25 6.96 -14.03
CA THR A 543 27.44 5.65 -14.69
C THR A 543 26.86 4.48 -13.89
N LYS A 544 26.28 4.74 -12.72
CA LYS A 544 25.56 3.72 -11.94
C LYS A 544 24.19 3.49 -12.57
N ALA A 545 23.69 2.27 -12.43
CA ALA A 545 22.36 1.90 -12.93
C ALA A 545 21.23 2.16 -11.92
N TYR A 546 21.52 2.86 -10.82
CA TYR A 546 20.57 3.24 -9.78
C TYR A 546 20.93 4.64 -9.27
N ILE A 547 19.96 5.37 -8.73
CA ILE A 547 20.17 6.57 -7.91
C ILE A 547 19.92 6.22 -6.44
N THR A 548 20.66 6.83 -5.50
CA THR A 548 20.44 6.58 -4.07
C THR A 548 19.45 7.56 -3.46
N GLN A 549 18.85 7.18 -2.33
CA GLN A 549 18.07 8.07 -1.48
C GLN A 549 18.86 9.35 -1.16
N GLN A 550 20.15 9.22 -0.83
CA GLN A 550 20.97 10.37 -0.50
C GLN A 550 21.21 11.30 -1.69
N ASP A 551 21.38 10.75 -2.91
CA ASP A 551 21.49 11.55 -4.13
C ASP A 551 20.23 12.40 -4.35
N ILE A 552 19.04 11.82 -4.13
CA ILE A 552 17.75 12.53 -4.21
C ILE A 552 17.65 13.58 -3.09
N MET A 553 17.85 13.18 -1.82
CA MET A 553 17.69 14.06 -0.66
C MET A 553 18.73 15.18 -0.58
N ASN A 554 19.86 15.04 -1.28
CA ASN A 554 20.83 16.12 -1.44
C ASN A 554 20.33 17.27 -2.31
N GLY A 555 19.24 17.06 -3.05
CA GLY A 555 18.73 17.97 -4.07
C GLY A 555 19.65 18.04 -5.29
N GLY A 556 19.22 18.82 -6.27
CA GLY A 556 19.94 19.03 -7.52
C GLY A 556 19.21 18.48 -8.72
N GLU A 557 19.94 18.11 -9.76
CA GLU A 557 19.39 17.80 -11.09
C GLU A 557 19.93 16.47 -11.64
N LEU A 558 19.03 15.58 -12.02
CA LEU A 558 19.28 14.35 -12.77
C LEU A 558 18.82 14.54 -14.23
N THR A 559 19.79 14.65 -15.14
CA THR A 559 19.54 14.94 -16.55
C THR A 559 19.81 13.72 -17.42
N PHE A 560 18.82 13.34 -18.23
CA PHE A 560 18.85 12.21 -19.15
C PHE A 560 18.99 12.69 -20.60
N GLU A 561 20.02 12.21 -21.30
CA GLU A 561 20.14 12.36 -22.75
C GLU A 561 19.35 11.24 -23.44
N MET A 562 18.20 11.58 -24.02
CA MET A 562 17.31 10.61 -24.67
C MET A 562 17.74 10.30 -26.12
N THR A 563 17.50 9.07 -26.57
CA THR A 563 17.76 8.59 -27.94
C THR A 563 16.69 7.59 -28.39
N SER A 564 16.66 7.28 -29.69
CA SER A 564 15.63 6.48 -30.37
C SER A 564 16.00 5.03 -30.58
#